data_AF-A0A3D5FPT5-F1
#
_entry.id   AF-A0A3D5FPT5-F1
#
_cell.length_a   1.000
_cell.length_b   1.000
_cell.length_c   1.000
_cell.angle_alpha   90.00
_cell.angle_beta   90.00
_cell.angle_gamma   90.00
#
_symmetry.space_group_name_H-M   'P 1'
#
loop_
_entity.id
_entity.type
_entity.pdbx_description
1 polymer ?
#
loop_
_entity_poly.entity_id
_entity_poly.type
_entity_poly.pdbx_seq_one_letter_code
_entity_poly.pdbx_strand_id
1 'polypeptide(L)'
;MDDATVFAAIPMPATLIDTEGLIADVNEIFLEWARSMGRDLRKEDRIGHHVAEFSGVLEEREQFVDFIDKLLGEQRSQQLRWEGRPEDGHLVWEISGDR
;
A
#
# COMPACT_ATOMS: atom_id res chain seq x y z
N MET A 1 -11.54 -19.84 9.44
CA MET A 1 -11.19 -18.44 9.74
C MET A 1 -11.44 -17.70 8.44
N ASP A 2 -12.30 -16.70 8.44
CA ASP A 2 -12.54 -15.89 7.25
C ASP A 2 -11.36 -14.96 6.97
N ASP A 3 -11.24 -14.51 5.72
CA ASP A 3 -10.13 -13.68 5.25
C ASP A 3 -10.05 -12.35 6.02
N ALA A 4 -11.20 -11.82 6.47
CA ALA A 4 -11.27 -10.59 7.27
C ALA A 4 -10.61 -10.78 8.65
N THR A 5 -10.83 -11.92 9.30
CA THR A 5 -10.19 -12.25 10.58
C THR A 5 -8.69 -12.43 10.43
N VAL A 6 -8.23 -13.06 9.33
CA VAL A 6 -6.79 -13.22 9.04
C VAL A 6 -6.15 -11.85 8.81
N PHE A 7 -6.76 -11.01 7.99
CA PHE A 7 -6.26 -9.67 7.68
C PHE A 7 -6.19 -8.77 8.92
N ALA A 8 -7.23 -8.80 9.76
CA ALA A 8 -7.26 -8.04 11.00
C ALA A 8 -6.16 -8.45 12.00
N ALA A 9 -5.68 -9.69 11.94
CA ALA A 9 -4.63 -10.21 12.81
C ALA A 9 -3.19 -9.88 12.37
N ILE A 10 -3.00 -9.29 11.18
CA ILE A 10 -1.67 -8.92 10.66
C ILE A 10 -1.03 -7.87 11.58
N PRO A 11 0.14 -8.13 12.20
CA PRO A 11 0.72 -7.29 13.26
C PRO A 11 1.49 -6.07 12.71
N MET A 12 1.11 -5.56 11.55
CA MET A 12 1.73 -4.41 10.89
C MET A 12 0.69 -3.63 10.06
N PRO A 13 0.91 -2.34 9.78
CA PRO A 13 0.02 -1.57 8.90
C PRO A 13 -0.17 -2.28 7.56
N ALA A 14 -1.42 -2.56 7.21
CA ALA A 14 -1.74 -3.30 5.98
C ALA A 14 -2.94 -2.68 5.27
N THR A 15 -2.89 -2.72 3.94
CA THR A 15 -3.98 -2.34 3.03
C THR A 15 -4.29 -3.55 2.16
N LEU A 16 -5.57 -3.93 2.10
CA LEU A 16 -6.07 -4.95 1.20
C LEU A 16 -6.60 -4.26 -0.06
N ILE A 17 -6.13 -4.71 -1.22
CA ILE A 17 -6.59 -4.23 -2.53
C ILE A 17 -7.21 -5.36 -3.33
N ASP A 18 -8.18 -5.04 -4.17
CA ASP A 18 -8.74 -6.00 -5.13
C ASP A 18 -7.94 -6.06 -6.45
N THR A 19 -8.46 -6.83 -7.40
CA THR A 19 -7.83 -7.03 -8.72
C THR A 19 -7.91 -5.81 -9.64
N GLU A 20 -8.64 -4.76 -9.25
CA GLU A 20 -8.71 -3.48 -9.96
C GLU A 20 -7.87 -2.40 -9.26
N GLY A 21 -7.09 -2.78 -8.23
CA GLY A 21 -6.26 -1.86 -7.45
C GLY A 21 -7.07 -0.98 -6.49
N LEU A 22 -8.35 -1.29 -6.26
CA LEU A 22 -9.19 -0.56 -5.32
C LEU A 22 -8.99 -1.09 -3.91
N ILE A 23 -8.98 -0.19 -2.93
CA ILE A 23 -8.84 -0.56 -1.53
C ILE A 23 -10.12 -1.22 -1.04
N ALA A 24 -10.03 -2.49 -0.64
CA ALA A 24 -11.13 -3.24 -0.06
C ALA A 24 -11.19 -3.08 1.48
N ASP A 25 -10.03 -2.99 2.15
CA ASP A 25 -9.95 -2.75 3.60
C ASP A 25 -8.58 -2.22 4.03
N VAL A 26 -8.50 -1.65 5.24
CA VAL A 26 -7.28 -1.35 5.97
C VAL A 26 -7.38 -1.90 7.39
N ASN A 27 -6.31 -2.47 7.92
CA ASN A 27 -6.36 -3.03 9.28
C ASN A 27 -6.26 -1.93 10.35
N GLU A 28 -6.65 -2.24 11.58
CA GLU A 28 -6.65 -1.25 12.68
C GLU A 28 -5.25 -0.69 12.97
N ILE A 29 -4.21 -1.52 12.81
CA ILE A 29 -2.81 -1.10 13.01
C ILE A 29 -2.41 -0.03 11.98
N PHE A 30 -2.96 -0.06 10.77
CA PHE A 30 -2.78 1.03 9.80
C PHE A 30 -3.36 2.35 10.31
N LEU A 31 -4.57 2.32 10.89
CA LEU A 31 -5.23 3.53 11.41
C LEU A 31 -4.52 4.07 12.66
N GLU A 32 -4.00 3.19 13.53
CA GLU A 32 -3.17 3.57 14.66
C GLU A 32 -1.85 4.21 14.21
N TRP A 33 -1.19 3.62 13.22
CA TRP A 33 0.02 4.19 12.63
C TRP A 33 -0.25 5.57 12.00
N ALA A 34 -1.33 5.72 11.23
CA ALA A 34 -1.72 7.00 10.66
C ALA A 34 -1.96 8.07 11.73
N ARG A 35 -2.68 7.72 12.81
CA ARG A 35 -2.92 8.62 13.96
C ARG A 35 -1.62 9.02 14.64
N SER A 36 -0.66 8.11 14.78
CA SER A 36 0.66 8.42 15.35
C SER A 36 1.45 9.44 14.54
N MET A 37 1.17 9.54 13.23
CA MET A 37 1.74 10.55 12.32
C MET A 37 0.88 11.83 12.22
N GLY A 38 -0.11 12.00 13.09
CA GLY A 38 -1.00 13.17 13.11
C GLY A 38 -2.07 13.16 12.03
N ARG A 39 -2.34 12.01 11.39
CA ARG A 39 -3.43 11.85 10.41
C ARG A 39 -4.60 11.13 11.05
N ASP A 40 -5.73 11.83 11.20
CA ASP A 40 -6.98 11.23 11.67
C ASP A 40 -7.72 10.62 10.46
N LEU A 41 -7.38 9.37 10.14
CA LEU A 41 -7.98 8.63 9.03
C LEU A 41 -9.04 7.66 9.54
N ARG A 42 -10.13 7.55 8.78
CA ARG A 42 -11.13 6.49 8.91
C ARG A 42 -11.00 5.52 7.73
N LYS A 43 -11.58 4.34 7.86
CA LYS A 43 -11.56 3.34 6.77
C LYS A 43 -12.26 3.88 5.53
N GLU A 44 -13.37 4.60 5.72
CA GLU A 44 -14.21 5.15 4.66
C GLU A 44 -13.47 6.20 3.83
N ASP A 45 -12.42 6.82 4.36
CA ASP A 45 -11.59 7.78 3.62
C ASP A 45 -10.70 7.10 2.57
N ARG A 46 -10.65 5.77 2.56
CA ARG A 46 -9.77 4.97 1.70
C ARG A 46 -10.50 3.89 0.91
N ILE A 47 -11.47 3.22 1.51
CA ILE A 47 -12.18 2.11 0.86
C ILE A 47 -12.84 2.61 -0.44
N GLY A 48 -12.65 1.84 -1.53
CA GLY A 48 -13.18 2.16 -2.85
C GLY A 48 -12.33 3.13 -3.67
N HIS A 49 -11.32 3.77 -3.08
CA HIS A 49 -10.34 4.56 -3.83
C HIS A 49 -9.25 3.67 -4.42
N HIS A 50 -8.70 4.07 -5.57
CA HIS A 50 -7.56 3.38 -6.16
C HIS A 50 -6.31 3.64 -5.30
N VAL A 51 -5.53 2.59 -5.01
CA VAL A 51 -4.40 2.69 -4.06
C VAL A 51 -3.35 3.73 -4.48
N ALA A 52 -3.18 3.96 -5.78
CA ALA A 52 -2.27 4.95 -6.33
C ALA A 52 -2.69 6.43 -6.11
N GLU A 53 -3.93 6.70 -5.70
CA GLU A 53 -4.36 8.05 -5.32
C GLU A 53 -3.63 8.58 -4.08
N PHE A 54 -3.02 7.68 -3.30
CA PHE A 54 -2.33 8.00 -2.06
C PHE A 54 -0.81 8.12 -2.21
N SER A 55 -0.27 8.00 -3.43
CA SER A 55 1.15 8.24 -3.73
C SER A 55 1.47 9.73 -3.61
N GLY A 56 2.62 10.05 -2.99
CA GLY A 56 2.99 11.44 -2.66
C GLY A 56 3.48 12.26 -3.85
N VAL A 57 3.98 11.60 -4.89
CA VAL A 57 4.53 12.24 -6.10
C VAL A 57 3.83 11.69 -7.36
N LEU A 58 3.59 12.56 -8.34
CA LEU A 58 2.95 12.19 -9.62
C LEU A 58 3.73 11.10 -10.38
N GLU A 59 5.05 11.19 -10.38
CA GLU A 59 5.94 10.19 -10.99
C GLU A 59 5.89 8.85 -10.24
N GLU A 60 5.74 8.87 -8.91
CA GLU A 60 5.52 7.66 -8.10
C GLU A 60 4.16 7.02 -8.40
N ARG A 61 3.13 7.81 -8.74
CA ARG A 61 1.80 7.30 -9.07
C ARG A 61 1.83 6.43 -10.33
N GLU A 62 2.48 6.88 -11.40
CA GLU A 62 2.57 6.12 -12.65
C GLU A 62 3.37 4.82 -12.45
N GLN A 63 4.52 4.90 -11.77
CA GLN A 63 5.33 3.72 -11.46
C GLN A 63 4.59 2.72 -10.57
N PHE A 64 3.80 3.23 -9.61
CA PHE A 64 3.03 2.40 -8.71
C PHE A 64 1.83 1.74 -9.40
N VAL A 65 1.14 2.44 -10.32
CA VAL A 65 0.09 1.83 -11.16
C VAL A 65 0.67 0.71 -12.03
N ASP A 66 1.75 1.00 -12.76
CA ASP A 66 2.44 0.00 -13.59
C ASP A 66 2.87 -1.23 -12.77
N PHE A 67 3.26 -1.02 -11.52
CA PHE A 67 3.61 -2.09 -10.60
C PHE A 67 2.39 -2.94 -10.21
N ILE A 68 1.30 -2.31 -9.78
CA ILE A 68 0.07 -3.01 -9.40
C ILE A 68 -0.48 -3.80 -10.59
N ASP A 69 -0.50 -3.22 -11.78
CA ASP A 69 -0.94 -3.88 -13.01
C ASP A 69 -0.09 -5.11 -13.35
N LYS A 70 1.24 -5.02 -13.20
CA LYS A 70 2.14 -6.17 -13.39
C LYS A 70 1.92 -7.24 -12.33
N LEU A 71 1.80 -6.85 -11.06
CA LEU A 71 1.61 -7.79 -9.94
C LEU A 71 0.31 -8.59 -10.12
N LEU A 72 -0.78 -7.91 -10.47
CA LEU A 72 -2.09 -8.51 -10.67
C LEU A 72 -2.18 -9.29 -12.00
N GLY A 73 -1.51 -8.81 -13.06
CA GLY A 73 -1.48 -9.45 -14.37
C GLY A 73 -0.61 -10.72 -14.44
N GLU A 74 0.50 -10.79 -13.69
CA GLU A 74 1.43 -11.92 -13.72
C GLU A 74 1.02 -13.09 -12.80
N GLN A 75 0.05 -12.89 -11.89
CA GLN A 75 -0.41 -13.88 -10.89
C GLN A 75 0.73 -14.58 -10.12
N ARG A 76 1.87 -13.90 -9.92
CA ARG A 76 3.00 -14.39 -9.14
C ARG A 76 3.14 -13.59 -7.87
N SER A 77 3.23 -14.29 -6.73
CA SER A 77 3.60 -13.65 -5.46
C SER A 77 5.05 -13.17 -5.55
N GLN A 78 5.26 -11.85 -5.58
CA GLN A 78 6.59 -11.26 -5.47
C GLN A 78 6.75 -10.63 -4.09
N GLN A 79 7.80 -11.01 -3.36
CA GLN A 79 8.20 -10.29 -2.16
C GLN A 79 9.07 -9.12 -2.60
N LEU A 80 8.51 -7.91 -2.55
CA LEU A 80 9.23 -6.70 -2.93
C LEU A 80 9.46 -5.84 -1.71
N ARG A 81 10.70 -5.39 -1.55
CA ARG A 81 11.09 -4.48 -0.48
C ARG A 81 11.32 -3.11 -1.11
N TRP A 82 10.47 -2.18 -0.73
CA TRP A 82 10.65 -0.77 -1.07
C TRP A 82 11.56 -0.16 -0.01
N GLU A 83 12.73 0.33 -0.43
CA GLU A 83 13.64 1.06 0.44
C GLU A 83 13.53 2.54 0.11
N GLY A 84 13.09 3.33 1.09
CA GLY A 84 13.07 4.79 0.97
C GLY A 84 14.46 5.34 1.25
N ARG A 85 15.08 5.97 0.25
CA ARG A 85 16.33 6.71 0.42
C ARG A 85 16.03 8.20 0.47
N PRO A 86 16.56 8.93 1.48
CA PRO A 86 16.47 10.37 1.47
C PRO A 86 17.38 10.92 0.37
N GLU A 87 16.80 11.60 -0.61
CA GLU A 87 17.51 12.33 -1.66
C GLU A 87 16.96 13.76 -1.69
N ASP A 88 17.82 14.77 -1.58
CA ASP A 88 17.45 16.20 -1.66
C ASP A 88 16.17 16.62 -0.89
N GLY A 89 15.99 16.09 0.32
CA GLY A 89 14.85 16.41 1.21
C GLY A 89 13.53 15.69 0.89
N HIS A 90 13.53 14.76 -0.06
CA HIS A 90 12.41 13.89 -0.40
C HIS A 90 12.79 12.40 -0.21
N LEU A 91 11.78 11.54 -0.05
CA LEU A 91 11.98 10.10 0.03
C LEU A 91 11.83 9.53 -1.38
N VAL A 92 12.89 8.95 -1.92
CA VAL A 92 12.88 8.21 -3.18
C VAL A 92 12.73 6.73 -2.86
N TRP A 93 11.75 6.08 -3.47
CA TRP A 93 11.43 4.67 -3.22
C TRP A 93 12.02 3.79 -4.32
N GLU A 94 13.03 2.98 -3.98
CA GLU A 94 13.59 1.99 -4.88
C GLU A 94 12.97 0.61 -4.61
N ILE A 95 12.52 -0.07 -5.66
CA ILE A 95 12.12 -1.48 -5.58
C ILE A 95 13.40 -2.33 -5.53
N SER A 96 13.63 -2.98 -4.40
CA SER A 96 14.61 -4.07 -4.31
C SER A 96 13.87 -5.41 -4.29
N GLY A 97 14.27 -6.31 -5.20
CA GLY A 97 13.82 -7.69 -5.25
C GLY A 97 15.03 -8.61 -5.32
N ASP A 98 15.03 -9.69 -4.53
CA ASP A 98 15.97 -10.79 -4.77
C ASP A 98 15.60 -11.43 -6.12
N ARG A 99 16.61 -11.51 -6.98
CA ARG A 99 16.49 -11.98 -8.36
C ARG A 99 16.47 -13.51 -8.45
#